data_AF-A0A1H6F842-F1
#
_entry.id   AF-A0A1H6F842-F1
#
_cell.length_a   1.000
_cell.length_b   1.000
_cell.length_c   1.000
_cell.angle_alpha   90.00
_cell.angle_beta   90.00
_cell.angle_gamma   90.00
#
_symmetry.space_group_name_H-M   'P 1'
#
loop_
_entity.id
_entity.type
_entity.pdbx_description
1 polymer ?
#
loop_
_entity_poly.entity_id
_entity_poly.type
_entity_poly.pdbx_seq_one_letter_code
_entity_poly.pdbx_strand_id
1 'polypeptide(L)'
;MIKATATITNSKGTAISVVSFAGVDPSKKGMDISQTFGSSSSYARKYALNGLFAIDDTKDADTQAPPKTTAPAPAPAPAKLTMDFSNQRFIDCKNAFIDTPKEGEEAFLDKLKKAYSNSAELIDKIQKLKIANKL
;
A
#
# COMPACT_ATOMS: atom_id res chain seq x y z
N MET A 1 -25.60 6.77 -8.49
CA MET A 1 -26.00 5.40 -8.86
C MET A 1 -25.65 5.14 -10.32
N ILE A 2 -25.29 3.92 -10.68
CA ILE A 2 -25.04 3.50 -12.07
C ILE A 2 -26.09 2.47 -12.48
N LYS A 3 -26.65 2.63 -13.68
CA LYS A 3 -27.57 1.68 -14.33
C LYS A 3 -26.83 1.00 -15.48
N ALA A 4 -26.90 -0.33 -15.55
CA ALA A 4 -26.41 -1.10 -16.69
C ALA A 4 -27.53 -1.97 -17.25
N THR A 5 -27.60 -2.06 -18.58
CA THR A 5 -28.53 -2.96 -19.29
C THR A 5 -27.71 -3.92 -20.12
N ALA A 6 -27.96 -5.22 -19.96
CA ALA A 6 -27.41 -6.27 -20.81
C ALA A 6 -28.54 -6.81 -21.70
N THR A 7 -28.29 -6.91 -23.01
CA THR A 7 -29.28 -7.38 -23.98
C THR A 7 -28.65 -8.44 -24.87
N ILE A 8 -29.35 -9.56 -25.08
CA ILE A 8 -28.99 -10.59 -26.05
C ILE A 8 -30.10 -10.71 -27.09
N THR A 9 -29.71 -10.82 -28.36
CA THR A 9 -30.62 -10.94 -29.50
C THR A 9 -30.29 -12.20 -30.29
N ASN A 10 -31.30 -13.01 -30.61
CA ASN A 10 -31.10 -14.21 -31.44
C ASN A 10 -31.19 -13.89 -32.94
N SER A 11 -30.94 -14.90 -33.79
CA SER A 11 -31.02 -14.76 -35.26
C SER A 11 -32.43 -14.43 -35.79
N LYS A 12 -33.47 -14.63 -34.98
CA LYS A 12 -34.86 -14.29 -35.30
C LYS A 12 -35.25 -12.87 -34.83
N GLY A 13 -34.30 -12.11 -34.29
CA GLY A 13 -34.54 -10.75 -33.78
C GLY A 13 -35.22 -10.70 -32.40
N THR A 14 -35.43 -11.83 -31.73
CA THR A 14 -35.96 -11.83 -30.36
C THR A 14 -34.87 -11.35 -29.39
N ALA A 15 -35.19 -10.34 -28.60
CA ALA A 15 -34.27 -9.76 -27.62
C ALA A 15 -34.73 -10.01 -26.18
N ILE A 16 -33.79 -10.34 -25.30
CA ILE A 16 -33.98 -10.41 -23.85
C ILE A 16 -33.06 -9.36 -23.23
N SER A 17 -33.60 -8.55 -22.31
CA SER A 17 -32.84 -7.50 -21.63
C SER A 17 -32.96 -7.63 -20.12
N VAL A 18 -31.84 -7.44 -19.43
CA VAL A 18 -31.77 -7.39 -17.97
C VAL A 18 -31.11 -6.08 -17.55
N VAL A 19 -31.70 -5.43 -16.56
CA VAL A 19 -31.20 -4.17 -15.99
C VAL A 19 -30.70 -4.44 -14.58
N SER A 20 -29.56 -3.87 -14.25
CA SER A 20 -29.03 -3.85 -12.89
C SER A 20 -28.63 -2.43 -12.48
N PHE A 21 -28.43 -2.28 -11.17
CA PHE A 21 -28.00 -1.03 -10.57
C PHE A 21 -26.87 -1.27 -9.59
N ALA A 22 -25.95 -0.30 -9.51
CA ALA A 22 -24.92 -0.25 -8.48
C ALA A 22 -24.91 1.13 -7.81
N GLY A 23 -24.80 1.14 -6.47
CA GLY A 23 -24.58 2.35 -5.70
C GLY A 23 -23.20 2.94 -5.97
N VAL A 24 -23.09 4.26 -5.90
CA VAL A 24 -21.81 4.97 -5.97
C VAL A 24 -21.66 5.72 -4.65
N ASP A 25 -20.57 5.47 -3.93
CA ASP A 25 -20.22 6.19 -2.71
C ASP A 25 -19.08 7.18 -3.00
N PRO A 26 -19.38 8.45 -3.32
CA PRO A 26 -18.36 9.45 -3.64
C PRO A 26 -17.48 9.82 -2.44
N SER A 27 -17.88 9.46 -1.21
CA SER A 27 -17.13 9.73 0.02
C SER A 27 -16.24 8.56 0.44
N LYS A 28 -16.06 7.56 -0.43
CA LYS A 28 -15.24 6.38 -0.15
C LYS A 28 -13.78 6.76 0.09
N LYS A 29 -13.38 6.77 1.37
CA LYS A 29 -12.04 7.17 1.83
C LYS A 29 -10.93 6.41 1.08
N GLY A 30 -9.99 7.15 0.51
CA GLY A 30 -8.82 6.60 -0.19
C GLY A 30 -9.06 6.19 -1.64
N MET A 31 -10.25 6.47 -2.20
CA MET A 31 -10.56 6.22 -3.61
C MET A 31 -10.94 7.55 -4.28
N ASP A 32 -10.29 7.88 -5.39
CA ASP A 32 -10.73 9.01 -6.21
C ASP A 32 -12.14 8.75 -6.79
N ILE A 33 -12.86 9.82 -7.11
CA ILE A 33 -14.20 9.77 -7.67
C ILE A 33 -14.21 8.90 -8.93
N SER A 34 -13.24 9.07 -9.83
CA SER A 34 -13.14 8.28 -11.06
C SER A 34 -13.10 6.77 -10.81
N GLN A 35 -12.33 6.34 -9.80
CA GLN A 35 -12.19 4.94 -9.39
C GLN A 35 -13.46 4.38 -8.76
N THR A 36 -14.17 5.19 -7.97
CA THR A 36 -15.45 4.79 -7.35
C THR A 36 -16.52 4.56 -8.40
N PHE A 37 -16.64 5.48 -9.36
CA PHE A 37 -17.57 5.37 -10.48
C PHE A 37 -17.20 4.19 -11.39
N GLY A 38 -15.90 3.99 -11.67
CA GLY A 38 -15.39 2.86 -12.44
C GLY A 38 -15.74 1.51 -11.80
N SER A 39 -15.50 1.39 -10.49
CA SER A 39 -15.84 0.19 -9.72
C SER A 39 -17.33 -0.10 -9.74
N SER A 40 -18.16 0.92 -9.48
CA SER A 40 -19.62 0.79 -9.47
C SER A 40 -20.18 0.39 -10.84
N SER A 41 -19.61 0.96 -11.90
CA SER A 41 -19.95 0.63 -13.29
C SER A 41 -19.68 -0.84 -13.63
N SER A 42 -18.55 -1.38 -13.16
CA SER A 42 -18.22 -2.80 -13.32
C SER A 42 -19.18 -3.72 -12.56
N TYR A 43 -19.56 -3.37 -11.32
CA TYR A 43 -20.54 -4.15 -10.56
C TYR A 43 -21.93 -4.16 -11.20
N ALA A 44 -22.40 -3.01 -11.72
CA ALA A 44 -23.66 -2.97 -12.45
C ALA A 44 -23.61 -3.93 -13.67
N ARG A 45 -22.58 -3.83 -14.52
CA ARG A 45 -22.47 -4.74 -15.67
C ARG A 45 -22.42 -6.22 -15.27
N LYS A 46 -21.68 -6.56 -14.20
CA LYS A 46 -21.63 -7.93 -13.66
C LYS A 46 -23.04 -8.46 -13.37
N TYR A 47 -23.83 -7.75 -12.58
CA TYR A 47 -25.17 -8.22 -12.21
C TYR A 47 -26.17 -8.20 -13.37
N ALA A 48 -26.04 -7.28 -14.32
CA ALA A 48 -26.88 -7.29 -15.52
C ALA A 48 -26.61 -8.54 -16.37
N LEU A 49 -25.34 -8.91 -16.51
CA LEU A 49 -24.93 -10.09 -17.26
C LEU A 49 -25.29 -11.40 -16.54
N ASN A 50 -25.06 -11.46 -15.23
CA ASN A 50 -25.43 -12.60 -14.41
C ASN A 50 -26.95 -12.86 -14.47
N GLY A 51 -27.76 -11.82 -14.34
CA GLY A 51 -29.21 -11.94 -14.48
C GLY A 51 -29.65 -12.33 -15.90
N LEU A 52 -28.93 -11.87 -16.94
CA LEU A 52 -29.25 -12.22 -18.33
C LEU A 52 -28.99 -13.70 -18.63
N PHE A 53 -27.93 -14.26 -18.07
CA PHE A 53 -27.53 -15.66 -18.27
C PHE A 53 -27.97 -16.61 -17.15
N ALA A 54 -28.75 -16.10 -16.18
CA ALA A 54 -29.12 -16.84 -14.97
C ALA A 54 -27.91 -17.48 -14.27
N ILE A 55 -26.77 -16.78 -14.28
CA ILE A 55 -25.55 -17.22 -13.60
C ILE A 55 -25.70 -16.89 -12.12
N ASP A 56 -25.66 -17.91 -11.29
CA ASP A 56 -25.62 -17.73 -9.85
C ASP A 56 -24.21 -17.27 -9.43
N ASP A 57 -24.14 -16.14 -8.72
CA ASP A 57 -22.90 -15.58 -8.15
C ASP A 57 -22.69 -16.04 -6.71
N THR A 58 -23.56 -16.92 -6.19
CA THR A 58 -23.34 -17.54 -4.88
C THR A 58 -22.04 -18.34 -4.91
N LYS A 59 -21.21 -18.11 -3.91
CA LYS A 59 -20.01 -18.90 -3.66
C LYS A 59 -20.39 -20.37 -3.54
N ASP A 60 -19.79 -21.23 -4.37
CA ASP A 60 -19.80 -22.68 -4.16
C ASP A 60 -19.35 -23.02 -2.73
N ALA A 61 -19.87 -24.11 -2.16
CA ALA A 61 -19.51 -24.56 -0.80
C ALA A 61 -17.99 -24.78 -0.63
N ASP A 62 -17.27 -25.08 -1.72
CA ASP A 62 -15.82 -25.25 -1.78
C ASP A 62 -15.05 -23.99 -2.20
N THR A 63 -15.71 -22.81 -2.22
CA THR A 63 -15.00 -21.55 -2.48
C THR A 63 -14.03 -21.30 -1.34
N GLN A 64 -12.76 -21.67 -1.55
CA GLN A 64 -11.67 -21.25 -0.67
C GLN A 64 -11.74 -19.73 -0.61
N ALA A 65 -12.08 -19.19 0.57
CA ALA A 65 -12.01 -17.76 0.79
C ALA A 65 -10.62 -17.32 0.32
N PRO A 66 -10.49 -16.23 -0.48
CA PRO A 66 -9.18 -15.67 -0.72
C PRO A 66 -8.53 -15.52 0.66
N PRO A 67 -7.27 -15.95 0.84
CA PRO A 67 -6.61 -15.87 2.13
C PRO A 67 -6.88 -14.47 2.64
N LYS A 68 -7.49 -14.37 3.83
CA LYS A 68 -7.88 -13.09 4.41
C LYS A 68 -6.67 -12.19 4.26
N THR A 69 -6.68 -11.31 3.26
CA THR A 69 -5.85 -10.13 3.27
C THR A 69 -6.48 -9.37 4.41
N THR A 70 -5.98 -9.63 5.61
CA THR A 70 -5.99 -8.65 6.68
C THR A 70 -5.77 -7.33 5.97
N ALA A 71 -6.79 -6.46 5.99
CA ALA A 71 -6.62 -5.07 5.60
C ALA A 71 -5.24 -4.68 6.11
N PRO A 72 -4.36 -4.09 5.27
CA PRO A 72 -3.03 -3.76 5.75
C PRO A 72 -3.23 -3.03 7.05
N ALA A 73 -2.75 -3.64 8.14
CA ALA A 73 -2.67 -2.96 9.42
C ALA A 73 -2.08 -1.59 9.11
N PRO A 74 -2.54 -0.49 9.74
CA PRO A 74 -1.95 0.83 9.51
C PRO A 74 -0.44 0.64 9.42
N ALA A 75 0.12 0.95 8.25
CA ALA A 75 1.43 0.43 7.85
C ALA A 75 2.36 0.52 9.07
N PRO A 76 2.94 -0.61 9.55
CA PRO A 76 3.91 -0.50 10.63
C PRO A 76 4.92 0.54 10.15
N ALA A 77 5.15 1.58 10.96
CA ALA A 77 6.12 2.62 10.66
C ALA A 77 7.36 1.96 10.05
N PRO A 78 7.92 2.49 8.94
CA PRO A 78 8.91 1.78 8.14
C PRO A 78 9.94 1.14 9.08
N ALA A 79 10.03 -0.20 9.02
CA ALA A 79 10.86 -0.97 9.94
C ALA A 79 12.25 -0.34 9.95
N LYS A 80 12.62 0.24 11.10
CA LYS A 80 13.89 0.96 11.22
C LYS A 80 15.02 -0.01 10.86
N LEU A 81 15.91 0.40 9.96
CA LEU A 81 17.00 -0.43 9.46
C LEU A 81 17.93 -0.84 10.62
N THR A 82 18.54 -2.00 10.54
CA THR A 82 19.61 -2.37 11.48
C THR A 82 20.94 -2.04 10.83
N MET A 83 21.76 -1.23 11.48
CA MET A 83 23.09 -0.88 10.99
C MET A 83 24.06 -2.02 11.28
N ASP A 84 24.74 -2.51 10.24
CA ASP A 84 25.85 -3.45 10.37
C ASP A 84 27.17 -2.69 10.44
N PHE A 85 27.87 -2.83 11.56
CA PHE A 85 29.14 -2.13 11.85
C PHE A 85 30.33 -2.66 11.07
N SER A 86 30.20 -3.81 10.39
CA SER A 86 31.25 -4.42 9.58
C SER A 86 31.19 -4.01 8.10
N ASN A 87 30.11 -3.34 7.68
CA ASN A 87 29.89 -3.00 6.28
C ASN A 87 30.37 -1.59 5.91
N GLN A 88 30.62 -1.38 4.61
CA GLN A 88 31.04 -0.10 4.03
C GLN A 88 30.09 1.06 4.39
N ARG A 89 28.79 0.78 4.52
CA ARG A 89 27.78 1.76 4.94
C ARG A 89 28.06 2.38 6.30
N PHE A 90 28.67 1.64 7.23
CA PHE A 90 29.09 2.17 8.52
C PHE A 90 30.31 3.08 8.39
N ILE A 91 31.26 2.72 7.51
CA ILE A 91 32.44 3.53 7.22
C ILE A 91 32.04 4.86 6.58
N ASP A 92 31.12 4.85 5.62
CA ASP A 92 30.61 6.05 4.96
C ASP A 92 29.86 6.95 5.95
N CYS A 93 29.02 6.35 6.80
CA CYS A 93 28.29 7.07 7.85
C CYS A 93 29.24 7.72 8.87
N LYS A 94 30.32 7.02 9.25
CA LYS A 94 31.38 7.54 10.13
C LYS A 94 32.09 8.73 9.50
N ASN A 95 32.53 8.62 8.24
CA ASN A 95 33.24 9.70 7.56
C ASN A 95 32.34 10.94 7.42
N ALA A 96 31.08 10.75 7.03
CA ALA A 96 30.10 11.82 6.97
C ALA A 96 29.88 12.53 8.32
N PHE A 97 29.90 11.80 9.43
CA PHE A 97 29.80 12.40 10.77
C PHE A 97 31.05 13.17 11.20
N ILE A 98 32.23 12.75 10.75
CA ILE A 98 33.50 13.45 11.01
C ILE A 98 33.53 14.77 10.23
N ASP A 99 33.05 14.77 8.99
CA ASP A 99 33.00 15.96 8.12
C ASP A 99 31.87 16.94 8.48
N THR A 100 30.91 16.51 9.32
CA THR A 100 29.78 17.36 9.74
C THR A 100 30.25 18.41 10.77
N PRO A 101 30.02 19.72 10.53
CA PRO A 101 30.35 20.78 11.49
C PRO A 101 29.54 20.64 12.79
N LYS A 102 30.05 21.17 13.91
CA LYS A 102 29.45 21.01 15.25
C LYS A 102 27.97 21.37 15.34
N GLU A 103 27.52 22.33 14.52
CA GLU A 103 26.14 22.81 14.44
C GLU A 103 25.19 21.81 13.74
N GLY A 104 25.72 20.92 12.89
CA GLY A 104 24.94 19.91 12.16
C GLY A 104 24.93 18.52 12.82
N GLU A 105 25.68 18.33 13.90
CA GLU A 105 25.81 17.03 14.58
C GLU A 105 24.47 16.56 15.16
N GLU A 106 23.72 17.45 15.80
CA GLU A 106 22.44 17.12 16.43
C GLU A 106 21.40 16.68 15.39
N ALA A 107 21.34 17.37 14.24
CA ALA A 107 20.47 17.00 13.13
C ALA A 107 20.86 15.65 12.50
N PHE A 108 22.15 15.35 12.43
CA PHE A 108 22.64 14.06 11.93
C PHE A 108 22.26 12.92 12.88
N LEU A 109 22.41 13.13 14.19
CA LEU A 109 22.04 12.15 15.22
C LEU A 109 20.53 11.89 15.24
N ASP A 110 19.69 12.92 15.07
CA ASP A 110 18.24 12.75 14.96
C ASP A 110 17.85 11.89 13.75
N LYS A 111 18.49 12.15 12.60
CA LYS A 111 18.31 11.34 11.38
C LYS A 111 18.67 9.87 11.61
N LEU A 112 19.74 9.58 12.33
CA LEU A 112 20.13 8.21 12.69
C LEU A 112 19.13 7.55 13.66
N LYS A 113 18.66 8.27 14.68
CA LYS A 113 17.64 7.77 15.65
C LYS A 113 16.33 7.38 14.97
N LYS A 114 15.97 8.14 13.93
CA LYS A 114 14.75 7.91 13.14
C LYS A 114 14.91 6.77 12.14
N ALA A 115 16.09 6.65 11.51
CA ALA A 115 16.33 5.67 10.46
C ALA A 115 16.68 4.26 10.99
N TYR A 116 17.34 4.15 12.16
CA TYR A 116 17.92 2.88 12.62
C TYR A 116 17.35 2.37 13.95
N SER A 117 17.13 1.06 14.02
CA SER A 117 16.64 0.35 15.22
C SER A 117 17.71 0.32 16.31
N ASN A 118 18.97 0.08 15.94
CA ASN A 118 20.14 0.06 16.82
C ASN A 118 20.86 1.42 16.88
N SER A 119 20.11 2.51 16.74
CA SER A 119 20.68 3.87 16.68
C SER A 119 21.49 4.26 17.92
N ALA A 120 21.13 3.76 19.11
CA ALA A 120 21.89 4.03 20.34
C ALA A 120 23.34 3.51 20.27
N GLU A 121 23.53 2.28 19.80
CA GLU A 121 24.85 1.65 19.66
C GLU A 121 25.65 2.27 18.49
N LEU A 122 24.96 2.63 17.40
CA LEU A 122 25.55 3.34 16.27
C LEU A 122 26.12 4.70 16.67
N ILE A 123 25.35 5.49 17.42
CA ILE A 123 25.75 6.81 17.88
C ILE A 123 26.94 6.71 18.84
N ASP A 124 26.90 5.79 19.81
CA ASP A 124 27.99 5.58 20.76
C ASP A 124 29.32 5.22 20.05
N LYS A 125 29.28 4.31 19.08
CA LYS A 125 30.47 3.93 18.30
C LYS A 125 31.01 5.11 17.47
N ILE A 126 30.15 5.83 16.77
CA ILE A 126 30.57 6.96 15.92
C ILE A 126 31.12 8.13 16.77
N GLN A 127 30.53 8.42 17.93
CA GLN A 127 31.01 9.46 18.85
C GLN A 127 32.34 9.09 19.51
N LYS A 128 32.51 7.84 19.98
CA LYS A 128 33.79 7.35 20.52
C LYS A 128 34.92 7.44 19.51
N LEU A 129 34.65 7.09 18.25
CA LEU A 129 35.62 7.18 17.15
C LEU A 129 35.99 8.63 16.80
N LYS A 130 35.05 9.56 16.87
CA LYS A 130 35.33 10.99 16.69
C LYS A 130 36.24 11.54 17.79
N ILE A 131 36.06 11.09 19.02
CA ILE A 131 36.94 11.46 20.15
C ILE A 131 38.34 10.85 19.95
N ALA A 132 38.42 9.59 19.50
CA ALA A 132 39.68 8.91 19.24
C ALA A 132 40.49 9.50 18.06
N ASN A 133 39.82 10.01 17.03
CA ASN A 133 40.45 10.68 15.87
C ASN A 133 40.77 12.17 16.10
N LYS A 134 40.52 12.70 17.30
CA LYS A 134 40.78 14.11 17.65
C LYS A 134 42.12 14.31 18.38
N LEU A 135 43.08 13.40 18.17
CA LEU A 135 44.50 13.56 18.46
C LEU A 135 45.23 14.11 17.25
#